data_AF-A0A2S8ZBT8-F1
#
_entry.id   AF-A0A2S8ZBT8-F1
#
_cell.length_a   1.000
_cell.length_b   1.000
_cell.length_c   1.000
_cell.angle_alpha   90.00
_cell.angle_beta   90.00
_cell.angle_gamma   90.00
#
_symmetry.space_group_name_H-M   'P 1'
#
loop_
_entity.id
_entity.type
_entity.pdbx_description
1 polymer ?
#
loop_
_entity_poly.entity_id
_entity_poly.type
_entity_poly.pdbx_seq_one_letter_code
_entity_poly.pdbx_strand_id
1 'polypeptide(L)'
;MRRALAVAVAASVLLAAGVYARANGLEQERASAVAELRALTDQYHDAGQRTDYLDGAVARAERDTADRASVLAVRPAFLTEIAALGTALERAKGMVDTSAHLASALSAQQTVLAEKVNPDTVTAATATVHALVDKVGTEVASWQAAQSSGPGGPAWSTSGPDGYARVRAALDLVGGGGVGLYESSSCAGGNAPACANSNGYIKYRADIVNWSSGRLNWAMAHELAHIYQFRVWGALTSSGAYGALFGNDPEFLANCMAVVRGYPGSVGCNGEQQAWASGIWVGAVR
;
A
#
# COMPACT_ATOMS: atom_id res chain seq x y z
N MET A 1 -98.32 62.73 8.02
CA MET A 1 -97.05 62.45 8.72
C MET A 1 -96.68 60.96 8.79
N ARG A 2 -97.57 60.05 9.21
CA ARG A 2 -97.25 58.60 9.35
C ARG A 2 -96.67 57.93 8.08
N ARG A 3 -97.19 58.24 6.89
CA ARG A 3 -96.68 57.68 5.62
C ARG A 3 -95.26 58.17 5.26
N ALA A 4 -94.95 59.44 5.51
CA ALA A 4 -93.61 60.00 5.24
C ALA A 4 -92.54 59.41 6.17
N LEU A 5 -92.89 59.20 7.44
CA LEU A 5 -92.01 58.53 8.41
C LEU A 5 -91.74 57.06 8.02
N ALA A 6 -92.74 56.33 7.56
CA ALA A 6 -92.58 54.94 7.13
C ALA A 6 -91.63 54.82 5.91
N VAL A 7 -91.73 55.74 4.95
CA VAL A 7 -90.84 55.79 3.78
C VAL A 7 -89.40 56.15 4.17
N ALA A 8 -89.21 57.11 5.07
CA ALA A 8 -87.88 57.49 5.55
C ALA A 8 -87.20 56.34 6.32
N VAL A 9 -87.94 55.62 7.18
CA VAL A 9 -87.41 54.46 7.91
C VAL A 9 -87.07 53.31 6.94
N ALA A 10 -87.93 53.01 5.97
CA ALA A 10 -87.67 51.98 4.97
C ALA A 10 -86.42 52.31 4.12
N ALA A 11 -86.27 53.57 3.70
CA ALA A 11 -85.09 54.03 2.97
C ALA A 11 -83.81 53.93 3.82
N SER A 12 -83.89 54.26 5.12
CA SER A 12 -82.77 54.15 6.05
C SER A 12 -82.32 52.70 6.25
N VAL A 13 -83.26 51.76 6.37
CA VAL A 13 -82.97 50.33 6.53
C VAL A 13 -82.37 49.74 5.25
N LEU A 14 -82.86 50.13 4.07
CA LEU A 14 -82.30 49.69 2.80
C LEU A 14 -80.88 50.24 2.58
N LEU A 15 -80.63 51.48 2.95
CA LEU A 15 -79.29 52.07 2.91
C LEU A 15 -78.34 51.40 3.90
N ALA A 16 -78.77 51.15 5.14
CA ALA A 16 -77.97 50.45 6.14
C ALA A 16 -77.65 49.01 5.71
N ALA A 17 -78.61 48.29 5.13
CA ALA A 17 -78.41 46.96 4.58
C ALA A 17 -77.46 46.96 3.38
N GLY A 18 -77.57 47.95 2.49
CA GLY A 18 -76.66 48.13 1.35
C GLY A 18 -75.22 48.46 1.79
N VAL A 19 -75.05 49.33 2.79
CA VAL A 19 -73.73 49.64 3.38
C VAL A 19 -73.15 48.42 4.07
N TYR A 20 -73.95 47.64 4.81
CA TYR A 20 -73.50 46.41 5.46
C TYR A 20 -73.09 45.34 4.45
N ALA A 21 -73.89 45.14 3.40
CA ALA A 21 -73.55 44.22 2.32
C ALA A 21 -72.27 44.64 1.59
N ARG A 22 -72.07 45.95 1.35
CA ARG A 22 -70.83 46.46 0.74
C ARG A 22 -69.63 46.30 1.67
N ALA A 23 -69.80 46.55 2.97
CA ALA A 23 -68.75 46.34 3.97
C ALA A 23 -68.33 44.87 4.05
N ASN A 24 -69.28 43.93 4.06
CA ASN A 24 -68.98 42.50 4.02
C ASN A 24 -68.31 42.07 2.71
N GLY A 25 -68.74 42.61 1.57
CA GLY A 25 -68.09 42.36 0.28
C GLY A 25 -66.65 42.86 0.25
N LEU A 26 -66.39 44.05 0.77
CA LEU A 26 -65.04 44.61 0.88
C LEU A 26 -64.15 43.82 1.86
N GLU A 27 -64.70 43.33 2.97
CA GLU A 27 -63.94 42.50 3.91
C GLU A 27 -63.63 41.12 3.31
N GLN A 28 -64.54 40.52 2.52
CA GLN A 28 -64.25 39.31 1.75
C GLN A 28 -63.17 39.53 0.68
N GLU A 29 -63.26 40.61 -0.10
CA GLU A 29 -62.25 40.97 -1.09
C GLU A 29 -60.87 41.19 -0.42
N ARG A 30 -60.84 41.91 0.71
CA ARG A 30 -59.63 42.10 1.52
C ARG A 30 -59.07 40.78 2.02
N ALA A 31 -59.91 39.90 2.56
CA ALA A 31 -59.48 38.60 3.08
C ALA A 31 -58.89 37.72 1.96
N SER A 32 -59.51 37.72 0.78
CA SER A 32 -59.00 37.02 -0.41
C SER A 32 -57.65 37.57 -0.85
N ALA A 33 -57.52 38.89 -0.97
CA ALA A 33 -56.27 39.55 -1.36
C ALA A 33 -55.13 39.28 -0.36
N VAL A 34 -55.42 39.26 0.95
CA VAL A 34 -54.44 38.90 1.99
C VAL A 34 -54.02 37.44 1.88
N ALA A 35 -54.96 36.53 1.59
CA ALA A 35 -54.66 35.12 1.39
C ALA A 35 -53.76 34.90 0.16
N GLU A 36 -54.06 35.57 -0.96
CA GLU A 36 -53.24 35.53 -2.17
C GLU A 36 -51.83 36.09 -1.93
N LEU A 37 -51.70 37.23 -1.24
CA LEU A 37 -50.40 37.82 -0.90
C LEU A 37 -49.55 36.92 0.01
N ARG A 38 -50.19 36.25 0.99
CA ARG A 38 -49.50 35.26 1.84
C ARG A 38 -49.03 34.07 1.01
N ALA A 39 -49.89 33.51 0.16
CA ALA A 39 -49.52 32.41 -0.71
C ALA A 39 -48.37 32.79 -1.67
N LEU A 40 -48.36 34.02 -2.20
CA LEU A 40 -47.27 34.53 -3.03
C LEU A 40 -45.97 34.69 -2.24
N THR A 41 -46.05 35.15 -0.99
CA THR A 41 -44.89 35.28 -0.10
C THR A 41 -44.30 33.91 0.25
N ASP A 42 -45.15 32.92 0.52
CA ASP A 42 -44.73 31.53 0.75
C ASP A 42 -44.06 30.93 -0.49
N GLN A 43 -44.62 31.14 -1.69
CA GLN A 43 -44.01 30.72 -2.95
C GLN A 43 -42.66 31.40 -3.21
N TYR A 44 -42.55 32.69 -2.89
CA TYR A 44 -41.29 33.44 -3.01
C TYR A 44 -40.21 32.88 -2.07
N HIS A 45 -40.58 32.59 -0.81
CA HIS A 45 -39.65 31.99 0.14
C HIS A 45 -39.21 30.58 -0.28
N ASP A 46 -40.12 29.73 -0.76
CA ASP A 46 -39.78 28.39 -1.28
C ASP A 46 -38.85 28.47 -2.50
N ALA A 47 -39.14 29.36 -3.45
CA ALA A 47 -38.29 29.60 -4.60
C ALA A 47 -36.89 30.12 -4.20
N GLY A 48 -36.81 30.99 -3.19
CA GLY A 48 -35.57 31.46 -2.59
C GLY A 48 -34.74 30.31 -2.00
N GLN A 49 -35.34 29.50 -1.12
CA GLN A 49 -34.67 28.36 -0.50
C GLN A 49 -34.17 27.34 -1.52
N ARG A 50 -34.96 27.09 -2.57
CA ARG A 50 -34.58 26.19 -3.66
C ARG A 50 -33.39 26.75 -4.44
N THR A 51 -33.35 28.05 -4.69
CA THR A 51 -32.23 28.72 -5.36
C THR A 51 -30.96 28.61 -4.53
N ASP A 52 -31.02 28.94 -3.23
CA ASP A 52 -29.88 28.83 -2.31
C ASP A 52 -29.34 27.39 -2.24
N TYR A 53 -30.24 26.39 -2.22
CA TYR A 53 -29.87 24.98 -2.26
C TYR A 53 -29.12 24.62 -3.55
N LEU A 54 -29.64 25.04 -4.71
CA LEU A 54 -29.05 24.76 -6.01
C LEU A 54 -27.68 25.43 -6.15
N ASP A 55 -27.53 26.69 -5.74
CA ASP A 55 -26.25 27.41 -5.74
C ASP A 55 -25.23 26.68 -4.86
N GLY A 56 -25.65 26.24 -3.67
CA GLY A 56 -24.81 25.43 -2.78
C GLY A 56 -24.42 24.07 -3.39
N ALA A 57 -25.32 23.44 -4.17
CA ALA A 57 -25.04 22.18 -4.86
C ALA A 57 -24.07 22.37 -6.03
N VAL A 58 -24.23 23.43 -6.83
CA VAL A 58 -23.32 23.80 -7.92
C VAL A 58 -21.93 24.09 -7.38
N ALA A 59 -21.81 24.93 -6.35
CA ALA A 59 -20.52 25.25 -5.75
C ALA A 59 -19.79 24.02 -5.18
N ARG A 60 -20.52 23.02 -4.66
CA ARG A 60 -19.93 21.73 -4.26
C ARG A 60 -19.44 20.93 -5.49
N ALA A 61 -20.26 20.82 -6.53
CA ALA A 61 -19.90 20.10 -7.74
C ALA A 61 -18.67 20.72 -8.46
N GLU A 62 -18.57 22.05 -8.46
CA GLU A 62 -17.41 22.76 -9.02
C GLU A 62 -16.13 22.49 -8.22
N ARG A 63 -16.19 22.49 -6.88
CA ARG A 63 -15.06 22.11 -6.02
C ARG A 63 -14.64 20.66 -6.24
N ASP A 64 -15.59 19.73 -6.23
CA ASP A 64 -15.29 18.30 -6.46
C ASP A 64 -14.64 18.08 -7.84
N THR A 65 -15.05 18.86 -8.84
CA THR A 65 -14.46 18.82 -10.19
C THR A 65 -13.02 19.37 -10.18
N ALA A 66 -12.77 20.49 -9.49
CA ALA A 66 -11.45 21.09 -9.36
C ALA A 66 -10.47 20.18 -8.58
N ASP A 67 -10.93 19.57 -7.50
CA ASP A 67 -10.15 18.62 -6.70
C ASP A 67 -9.75 17.40 -7.54
N ARG A 68 -10.71 16.83 -8.27
CA ARG A 68 -10.44 15.70 -9.17
C ARG A 68 -9.50 16.07 -10.31
N ALA A 69 -9.64 17.26 -10.89
CA ALA A 69 -8.72 17.74 -11.92
C ALA A 69 -7.29 17.88 -11.37
N SER A 70 -7.14 18.39 -10.14
CA SER A 70 -5.85 18.54 -9.48
C SER A 70 -5.18 17.18 -9.21
N VAL A 71 -5.94 16.19 -8.73
CA VAL A 71 -5.45 14.81 -8.58
C VAL A 71 -5.04 14.20 -9.92
N LEU A 72 -5.83 14.39 -10.98
CA LEU A 72 -5.49 13.88 -12.31
C LEU A 72 -4.23 14.50 -12.89
N ALA A 73 -3.97 15.79 -12.61
CA ALA A 73 -2.79 16.50 -13.10
C ALA A 73 -1.46 15.93 -12.59
N VAL A 74 -1.44 15.35 -11.38
CA VAL A 74 -0.21 14.82 -10.75
C VAL A 74 0.03 13.31 -11.02
N ARG A 75 -1.00 12.56 -11.47
CA ARG A 75 -0.88 11.12 -11.76
C ARG A 75 0.15 10.74 -12.84
N PRO A 76 0.41 11.53 -13.90
CA PRO A 76 1.44 11.19 -14.87
C PRO A 76 2.83 10.99 -14.26
N ALA A 77 3.20 11.80 -13.26
CA ALA A 77 4.49 11.66 -12.57
C ALA A 77 4.58 10.33 -11.81
N PHE A 78 3.50 9.92 -11.15
CA PHE A 78 3.41 8.61 -10.51
C PHE A 78 3.61 7.46 -11.52
N LEU A 79 3.01 7.55 -12.70
CA LEU A 79 3.17 6.53 -13.75
C LEU A 79 4.62 6.45 -14.26
N THR A 80 5.30 7.60 -14.38
CA THR A 80 6.73 7.64 -14.72
C THR A 80 7.58 6.91 -13.68
N GLU A 81 7.34 7.14 -12.39
CA GLU A 81 8.06 6.46 -11.31
C GLU A 81 7.77 4.95 -11.27
N ILE A 82 6.54 4.52 -11.54
CA ILE A 82 6.20 3.09 -11.64
C ILE A 82 6.95 2.42 -12.81
N ALA A 83 7.07 3.08 -13.96
CA ALA A 83 7.85 2.57 -15.09
C ALA A 83 9.35 2.50 -14.76
N ALA A 84 9.88 3.51 -14.06
CA ALA A 84 11.26 3.52 -13.59
C ALA A 84 11.52 2.37 -12.60
N LEU A 85 10.61 2.15 -11.64
CA LEU A 85 10.69 1.02 -10.72
C LEU A 85 10.64 -0.31 -11.46
N GLY A 86 9.76 -0.48 -12.45
CA GLY A 86 9.72 -1.68 -13.28
C GLY A 86 11.08 -1.98 -13.92
N THR A 87 11.75 -0.95 -14.46
CA THR A 87 13.10 -1.08 -15.03
C THR A 87 14.16 -1.45 -13.97
N ALA A 88 14.07 -0.84 -12.78
CA ALA A 88 14.98 -1.15 -11.66
C ALA A 88 14.82 -2.60 -11.16
N LEU A 89 13.57 -3.07 -11.03
CA LEU A 89 13.23 -4.43 -10.62
C LEU A 89 13.72 -5.46 -11.64
N GLU A 90 13.57 -5.20 -12.94
CA GLU A 90 14.11 -6.06 -14.01
C GLU A 90 15.63 -6.16 -13.93
N ARG A 91 16.33 -5.03 -13.73
CA ARG A 91 17.79 -5.02 -13.55
C ARG A 91 18.23 -5.78 -12.31
N ALA A 92 17.42 -5.78 -11.25
CA ALA A 92 17.72 -6.44 -9.98
C ALA A 92 17.45 -7.95 -9.97
N LYS A 93 16.84 -8.51 -11.03
CA LYS A 93 16.52 -9.94 -11.10
C LYS A 93 17.75 -10.81 -10.91
N GLY A 94 17.63 -11.80 -10.02
CA GLY A 94 18.72 -12.71 -9.68
C GLY A 94 19.88 -12.05 -8.91
N MET A 95 19.78 -10.76 -8.57
CA MET A 95 20.77 -10.02 -7.78
C MET A 95 20.25 -9.72 -6.39
N VAL A 96 19.04 -9.14 -6.30
CA VAL A 96 18.44 -8.63 -5.07
C VAL A 96 17.03 -9.20 -4.92
N ASP A 97 16.64 -9.58 -3.70
CA ASP A 97 15.25 -9.92 -3.39
C ASP A 97 14.39 -8.66 -3.32
N THR A 98 13.52 -8.49 -4.32
CA THR A 98 12.69 -7.29 -4.46
C THR A 98 11.24 -7.48 -4.01
N SER A 99 10.91 -8.60 -3.35
CA SER A 99 9.54 -8.90 -2.91
C SER A 99 8.91 -7.81 -2.03
N ALA A 100 9.66 -7.29 -1.05
CA ALA A 100 9.21 -6.20 -0.18
C ALA A 100 9.05 -4.85 -0.93
N HIS A 101 9.89 -4.61 -1.94
CA HIS A 101 9.81 -3.42 -2.80
C HIS A 101 8.53 -3.47 -3.64
N LEU A 102 8.23 -4.64 -4.23
CA LEU A 102 7.01 -4.86 -4.99
C LEU A 102 5.76 -4.69 -4.12
N ALA A 103 5.73 -5.25 -2.92
CA ALA A 103 4.61 -5.07 -1.98
C ALA A 103 4.38 -3.60 -1.63
N SER A 104 5.44 -2.85 -1.36
CA SER A 104 5.37 -1.41 -1.05
C SER A 104 4.85 -0.60 -2.24
N ALA A 105 5.30 -0.92 -3.46
CA ALA A 105 4.82 -0.28 -4.68
C ALA A 105 3.33 -0.56 -4.96
N LEU A 106 2.87 -1.80 -4.71
CA LEU A 106 1.45 -2.16 -4.82
C LEU A 106 0.59 -1.37 -3.82
N SER A 107 1.06 -1.21 -2.59
CA SER A 107 0.37 -0.37 -1.60
C SER A 107 0.28 1.09 -2.07
N ALA A 108 1.36 1.64 -2.63
CA ALA A 108 1.35 3.01 -3.18
C ALA A 108 0.37 3.14 -4.36
N GLN A 109 0.30 2.14 -5.26
CA GLN A 109 -0.66 2.12 -6.36
C GLN A 109 -2.11 2.12 -5.85
N GLN A 110 -2.42 1.31 -4.82
CA GLN A 110 -3.76 1.28 -4.22
C GLN A 110 -4.15 2.63 -3.62
N THR A 111 -3.22 3.31 -2.94
CA THR A 111 -3.42 4.67 -2.43
C THR A 111 -3.76 5.66 -3.56
N VAL A 112 -3.01 5.64 -4.67
CA VAL A 112 -3.27 6.54 -5.82
C VAL A 112 -4.59 6.21 -6.53
N LEU A 113 -4.96 4.93 -6.62
CA LEU A 113 -6.23 4.50 -7.21
C LEU A 113 -7.44 4.96 -6.38
N ALA A 114 -7.32 4.96 -5.05
CA ALA A 114 -8.38 5.38 -4.14
C ALA A 114 -8.54 6.91 -4.04
N GLU A 115 -7.47 7.68 -4.28
CA GLU A 115 -7.45 9.13 -4.13
C GLU A 115 -8.27 9.86 -5.21
N LYS A 116 -9.10 10.81 -4.76
CA LYS A 116 -10.05 11.59 -5.59
C LYS A 116 -10.04 13.09 -5.32
N VAL A 117 -9.46 13.51 -4.19
CA VAL A 117 -9.60 14.85 -3.65
C VAL A 117 -8.23 15.50 -3.43
N ASN A 118 -7.31 14.81 -2.76
CA ASN A 118 -6.06 15.41 -2.33
C ASN A 118 -4.87 15.06 -3.26
N PRO A 119 -4.33 16.01 -4.05
CA PRO A 119 -3.17 15.75 -4.89
C PRO A 119 -1.89 15.43 -4.11
N ASP A 120 -1.75 15.90 -2.86
CA ASP A 120 -0.57 15.65 -2.03
C ASP A 120 -0.42 14.17 -1.69
N THR A 121 -1.52 13.43 -1.57
CA THR A 121 -1.52 11.97 -1.40
C THR A 121 -0.82 11.28 -2.58
N VAL A 122 -1.09 11.73 -3.81
CA VAL A 122 -0.45 11.18 -5.03
C VAL A 122 1.02 11.59 -5.09
N THR A 123 1.35 12.82 -4.72
CA THR A 123 2.74 13.30 -4.64
C THR A 123 3.54 12.49 -3.62
N ALA A 124 2.99 12.20 -2.44
CA ALA A 124 3.64 11.37 -1.42
C ALA A 124 3.83 9.92 -1.88
N ALA A 125 2.83 9.34 -2.56
CA ALA A 125 2.95 8.02 -3.16
C ALA A 125 4.03 8.00 -4.26
N THR A 126 4.14 9.06 -5.05
CA THR A 126 5.19 9.23 -6.08
C THR A 126 6.57 9.25 -5.45
N ALA A 127 6.77 10.05 -4.39
CA ALA A 127 8.03 10.09 -3.64
C ALA A 127 8.39 8.73 -3.01
N THR A 128 7.39 7.97 -2.55
CA THR A 128 7.59 6.61 -2.04
C THR A 128 8.12 5.68 -3.13
N VAL A 129 7.54 5.70 -4.33
CA VAL A 129 8.02 4.88 -5.46
C VAL A 129 9.43 5.30 -5.88
N HIS A 130 9.70 6.60 -5.94
CA HIS A 130 11.03 7.12 -6.23
C HIS A 130 12.09 6.59 -5.24
N ALA A 131 11.80 6.63 -3.94
CA ALA A 131 12.69 6.08 -2.92
C ALA A 131 12.92 4.56 -3.08
N LEU A 132 11.92 3.82 -3.57
CA LEU A 132 12.09 2.39 -3.88
C LEU A 132 13.03 2.18 -5.08
N VAL A 133 12.99 3.04 -6.11
CA VAL A 133 13.92 3.01 -7.25
C VAL A 133 15.35 3.18 -6.76
N ASP A 134 15.61 4.22 -5.96
CA ASP A 134 16.94 4.51 -5.41
C ASP A 134 17.46 3.39 -4.51
N LYS A 135 16.57 2.82 -3.69
CA LYS A 135 16.92 1.71 -2.81
C LYS A 135 17.31 0.47 -3.58
N VAL A 136 16.52 0.07 -4.59
CA VAL A 136 16.87 -1.06 -5.46
C VAL A 136 18.18 -0.79 -6.20
N GLY A 137 18.39 0.44 -6.70
CA GLY A 137 19.64 0.84 -7.34
C GLY A 137 20.86 0.71 -6.42
N THR A 138 20.72 1.15 -5.17
CA THR A 138 21.78 1.05 -4.15
C THR A 138 22.08 -0.40 -3.76
N GLU A 139 21.05 -1.24 -3.63
CA GLU A 139 21.20 -2.66 -3.34
C GLU A 139 21.89 -3.40 -4.49
N VAL A 140 21.57 -3.07 -5.75
CA VAL A 140 22.27 -3.59 -6.93
C VAL A 140 23.72 -3.09 -7.00
N ALA A 141 23.99 -1.81 -6.72
CA ALA A 141 25.36 -1.31 -6.70
C ALA A 141 26.20 -2.00 -5.61
N SER A 142 25.61 -2.21 -4.44
CA SER A 142 26.24 -2.95 -3.33
C SER A 142 26.50 -4.41 -3.71
N TRP A 143 25.56 -5.04 -4.42
CA TRP A 143 25.75 -6.37 -5.03
C TRP A 143 26.96 -6.39 -5.96
N GLN A 144 27.05 -5.44 -6.89
CA GLN A 144 28.14 -5.38 -7.89
C GLN A 144 29.50 -5.19 -7.22
N ALA A 145 29.55 -4.33 -6.20
CA ALA A 145 30.75 -4.11 -5.40
C ALA A 145 31.18 -5.38 -4.64
N ALA A 146 30.22 -6.12 -4.06
CA ALA A 146 30.49 -7.38 -3.37
C ALA A 146 31.03 -8.47 -4.32
N GLN A 147 30.54 -8.54 -5.56
CA GLN A 147 31.07 -9.47 -6.57
C GLN A 147 32.53 -9.14 -6.95
N SER A 148 32.89 -7.86 -6.92
CA SER A 148 34.23 -7.38 -7.29
C SER A 148 35.25 -7.46 -6.12
N SER A 149 34.77 -7.64 -4.89
CA SER A 149 35.57 -7.62 -3.66
C SER A 149 35.57 -8.97 -2.92
N GLY A 150 35.35 -10.06 -3.66
CA GLY A 150 35.40 -11.43 -3.13
C GLY A 150 36.65 -11.67 -2.25
N PRO A 151 36.57 -12.57 -1.25
CA PRO A 151 37.51 -12.64 -0.13
C PRO A 151 38.87 -13.23 -0.57
N GLY A 152 39.66 -12.47 -1.33
CA GLY A 152 41.10 -12.65 -1.59
C GLY A 152 41.55 -14.02 -2.12
N GLY A 153 40.63 -14.92 -2.48
CA GLY A 153 40.89 -16.30 -2.86
C GLY A 153 40.10 -16.70 -4.09
N PRO A 154 40.46 -17.82 -4.75
CA PRO A 154 39.80 -18.22 -5.97
C PRO A 154 38.35 -18.63 -5.66
N ALA A 155 37.42 -18.25 -6.54
CA ALA A 155 36.00 -18.59 -6.43
C ALA A 155 35.77 -20.12 -6.31
N TRP A 156 36.72 -20.91 -6.83
CA TRP A 156 36.76 -22.36 -6.79
C TRP A 156 38.20 -22.87 -6.75
N SER A 157 38.38 -24.09 -6.28
CA SER A 157 39.66 -24.80 -6.35
C SER A 157 39.47 -26.19 -6.96
N THR A 158 38.67 -27.04 -6.32
CA THR A 158 38.50 -28.45 -6.65
C THR A 158 37.21 -28.67 -7.44
N SER A 159 36.18 -27.83 -7.26
CA SER A 159 34.92 -27.96 -8.01
C SER A 159 35.06 -27.60 -9.48
N GLY A 160 36.12 -26.86 -9.84
CA GLY A 160 36.28 -26.26 -11.16
C GLY A 160 35.23 -25.17 -11.46
N PRO A 161 35.36 -24.53 -12.64
CA PRO A 161 34.48 -23.43 -13.05
C PRO A 161 33.02 -23.84 -13.21
N ASP A 162 32.76 -25.03 -13.77
CA ASP A 162 31.39 -25.53 -13.96
C ASP A 162 30.72 -25.89 -12.64
N GLY A 163 31.47 -26.48 -11.70
CA GLY A 163 30.98 -26.76 -10.35
C GLY A 163 30.63 -25.47 -9.60
N TYR A 164 31.49 -24.45 -9.69
CA TYR A 164 31.20 -23.13 -9.12
C TYR A 164 29.95 -22.51 -9.74
N ALA A 165 29.87 -22.49 -11.08
CA ALA A 165 28.72 -21.94 -11.80
C ALA A 165 27.42 -22.63 -11.40
N ARG A 166 27.45 -23.94 -11.13
CA ARG A 166 26.30 -24.69 -10.65
C ARG A 166 25.85 -24.24 -9.25
N VAL A 167 26.77 -24.10 -8.30
CA VAL A 167 26.43 -23.64 -6.94
C VAL A 167 25.97 -22.19 -6.95
N ARG A 168 26.63 -21.34 -7.75
CA ARG A 168 26.24 -19.95 -7.98
C ARG A 168 24.82 -19.86 -8.52
N ALA A 169 24.49 -20.63 -9.56
CA ALA A 169 23.14 -20.66 -10.13
C ALA A 169 22.09 -21.15 -9.12
N ALA A 170 22.43 -22.13 -8.27
CA ALA A 170 21.55 -22.57 -7.18
C ALA A 170 21.34 -21.46 -6.14
N LEU A 171 22.38 -20.72 -5.78
CA LEU A 171 22.27 -19.59 -4.86
C LEU A 171 21.48 -18.42 -5.47
N ASP A 172 21.66 -18.14 -6.76
CA ASP A 172 20.88 -17.12 -7.48
C ASP A 172 19.39 -17.48 -7.51
N LEU A 173 19.08 -18.75 -7.80
CA LEU A 173 17.71 -19.27 -7.86
C LEU A 173 16.94 -19.09 -6.53
N VAL A 174 17.63 -19.22 -5.39
CA VAL A 174 17.02 -19.04 -4.06
C VAL A 174 17.01 -17.59 -3.59
N GLY A 175 17.42 -16.63 -4.44
CA GLY A 175 17.44 -15.20 -4.16
C GLY A 175 18.74 -14.69 -3.51
N GLY A 176 19.80 -15.48 -3.55
CA GLY A 176 21.11 -15.18 -2.96
C GLY A 176 22.09 -14.53 -3.93
N GLY A 177 21.61 -13.99 -5.03
CA GLY A 177 22.42 -13.29 -6.04
C GLY A 177 23.54 -12.44 -5.45
N GLY A 178 23.20 -11.59 -4.48
CA GLY A 178 24.12 -10.61 -3.88
C GLY A 178 24.99 -11.08 -2.76
N VAL A 179 24.96 -12.38 -2.49
CA VAL A 179 25.80 -12.98 -1.48
C VAL A 179 27.07 -13.47 -2.16
N GLY A 180 28.22 -13.02 -1.66
CA GLY A 180 29.52 -13.51 -2.13
C GLY A 180 29.60 -15.03 -1.94
N LEU A 181 30.14 -15.74 -2.92
CA LEU A 181 30.24 -17.20 -2.91
C LEU A 181 31.66 -17.63 -3.21
N TYR A 182 32.20 -18.59 -2.47
CA TYR A 182 33.49 -19.20 -2.80
C TYR A 182 33.65 -20.59 -2.21
N GLU A 183 34.53 -21.38 -2.82
CA GLU A 183 34.84 -22.73 -2.36
C GLU A 183 35.79 -22.71 -1.15
N SER A 184 35.49 -23.53 -0.15
CA SER A 184 36.39 -23.78 0.97
C SER A 184 36.26 -25.22 1.48
N SER A 185 37.38 -25.81 1.87
CA SER A 185 37.40 -27.13 2.52
C SER A 185 36.96 -27.10 3.98
N SER A 186 36.81 -25.91 4.58
CA SER A 186 36.41 -25.73 5.97
C SER A 186 35.26 -24.74 6.09
N CYS A 187 34.18 -25.19 6.72
CA CYS A 187 33.05 -24.37 7.08
C CYS A 187 32.86 -24.36 8.60
N ALA A 188 33.00 -23.18 9.22
CA ALA A 188 32.89 -22.95 10.66
C ALA A 188 33.70 -23.92 11.55
N GLY A 189 34.87 -24.38 11.10
CA GLY A 189 35.73 -25.30 11.86
C GLY A 189 35.28 -26.77 11.87
N GLY A 190 34.31 -27.15 11.02
CA GLY A 190 33.77 -28.51 10.96
C GLY A 190 33.51 -29.04 9.54
N ASN A 191 32.71 -30.11 9.47
CA ASN A 191 32.36 -30.85 8.25
C ASN A 191 31.06 -30.34 7.57
N ALA A 192 30.64 -29.11 7.86
CA ALA A 192 29.45 -28.54 7.25
C ALA A 192 29.65 -28.42 5.72
N PRO A 193 28.63 -28.75 4.91
CA PRO A 193 28.71 -28.74 3.46
C PRO A 193 28.79 -27.33 2.87
N ALA A 194 28.19 -26.36 3.57
CA ALA A 194 28.26 -24.94 3.30
C ALA A 194 28.15 -24.18 4.63
N CYS A 195 28.44 -22.88 4.59
CA CYS A 195 28.33 -22.02 5.77
C CYS A 195 28.25 -20.55 5.36
N ALA A 196 27.32 -19.83 5.95
CA ALA A 196 27.27 -18.37 5.91
C ALA A 196 28.24 -17.74 6.92
N ASN A 197 28.73 -16.54 6.60
CA ASN A 197 29.51 -15.71 7.51
C ASN A 197 28.83 -14.36 7.73
N SER A 198 29.02 -13.78 8.90
CA SER A 198 28.51 -12.45 9.28
C SER A 198 28.95 -11.34 8.32
N ASN A 199 30.06 -11.52 7.61
CA ASN A 199 30.58 -10.56 6.64
C ASN A 199 29.87 -10.65 5.26
N GLY A 200 28.76 -11.39 5.15
CA GLY A 200 27.89 -11.35 3.97
C GLY A 200 28.26 -12.31 2.84
N TYR A 201 28.98 -13.39 3.15
CA TYR A 201 29.37 -14.41 2.16
C TYR A 201 28.98 -15.81 2.59
N ILE A 202 28.85 -16.70 1.61
CA ILE A 202 28.65 -18.14 1.79
C ILE A 202 29.89 -18.85 1.26
N LYS A 203 30.43 -19.77 2.06
CA LYS A 203 31.42 -20.74 1.58
C LYS A 203 30.75 -22.08 1.32
N TYR A 204 31.27 -22.85 0.38
CA TYR A 204 30.79 -24.18 0.09
C TYR A 204 31.93 -25.19 -0.09
N ARG A 205 31.67 -26.46 0.24
CA ARG A 205 32.62 -27.54 0.01
C ARG A 205 32.48 -28.09 -1.40
N ALA A 206 33.60 -28.45 -2.02
CA ALA A 206 33.62 -28.84 -3.44
C ALA A 206 32.72 -30.04 -3.80
N ASP A 207 32.47 -30.97 -2.88
CA ASP A 207 31.65 -32.17 -3.14
C ASP A 207 30.16 -31.86 -3.33
N ILE A 208 29.65 -30.74 -2.82
CA ILE A 208 28.23 -30.40 -2.92
C ILE A 208 27.80 -30.15 -4.37
N VAL A 209 28.76 -29.86 -5.27
CA VAL A 209 28.50 -29.69 -6.70
C VAL A 209 28.00 -30.98 -7.37
N ASN A 210 28.06 -32.12 -6.67
CA ASN A 210 27.52 -33.39 -7.15
C ASN A 210 26.18 -33.77 -6.48
N TRP A 211 25.65 -32.93 -5.59
CA TRP A 211 24.36 -33.19 -4.95
C TRP A 211 23.20 -33.03 -5.92
N SER A 212 22.05 -33.66 -5.64
CA SER A 212 20.82 -33.42 -6.38
C SER A 212 20.43 -31.94 -6.34
N SER A 213 19.77 -31.44 -7.39
CA SER A 213 19.39 -30.02 -7.46
C SER A 213 18.52 -29.59 -6.29
N GLY A 214 17.57 -30.42 -5.84
CA GLY A 214 16.75 -30.12 -4.67
C GLY A 214 17.58 -29.95 -3.39
N ARG A 215 18.56 -30.84 -3.16
CA ARG A 215 19.44 -30.76 -1.99
C ARG A 215 20.39 -29.57 -2.07
N LEU A 216 20.92 -29.26 -3.26
CA LEU A 216 21.79 -28.10 -3.47
C LEU A 216 21.02 -26.79 -3.26
N ASN A 217 19.79 -26.68 -3.79
CA ASN A 217 18.94 -25.51 -3.61
C ASN A 217 18.54 -25.33 -2.15
N TRP A 218 18.19 -26.41 -1.44
CA TRP A 218 17.96 -26.34 0.02
C TRP A 218 19.19 -25.80 0.75
N ALA A 219 20.39 -26.34 0.46
CA ALA A 219 21.61 -25.88 1.12
C ALA A 219 21.84 -24.38 0.89
N MET A 220 21.67 -23.90 -0.35
CA MET A 220 21.83 -22.47 -0.64
C MET A 220 20.74 -21.61 0.02
N ALA A 221 19.49 -22.06 0.07
CA ALA A 221 18.41 -21.35 0.76
C ALA A 221 18.64 -21.28 2.27
N HIS A 222 19.14 -22.37 2.86
CA HIS A 222 19.49 -22.49 4.27
C HIS A 222 20.64 -21.53 4.64
N GLU A 223 21.75 -21.56 3.89
CA GLU A 223 22.86 -20.63 4.16
C GLU A 223 22.47 -19.17 3.93
N LEU A 224 21.64 -18.90 2.93
CA LEU A 224 21.10 -17.57 2.72
C LEU A 224 20.23 -17.11 3.90
N ALA A 225 19.52 -18.03 4.56
CA ALA A 225 18.73 -17.71 5.75
C ALA A 225 19.63 -17.22 6.89
N HIS A 226 20.79 -17.83 7.09
CA HIS A 226 21.77 -17.35 8.07
C HIS A 226 22.28 -15.94 7.75
N ILE A 227 22.52 -15.60 6.48
CA ILE A 227 22.85 -14.22 6.09
C ILE A 227 21.78 -13.23 6.55
N TYR A 228 20.50 -13.58 6.42
CA TYR A 228 19.40 -12.74 6.89
C TYR A 228 19.30 -12.70 8.40
N GLN A 229 19.52 -13.82 9.10
CA GLN A 229 19.58 -13.85 10.56
C GLN A 229 20.69 -12.94 11.10
N PHE A 230 21.88 -12.93 10.48
CA PHE A 230 22.98 -12.05 10.90
C PHE A 230 22.62 -10.57 10.82
N ARG A 231 21.81 -10.16 9.83
CA ARG A 231 21.35 -8.76 9.69
C ARG A 231 20.46 -8.31 10.83
N VAL A 232 19.72 -9.24 11.43
CA VAL A 232 18.75 -8.96 12.50
C VAL A 232 19.17 -9.58 13.83
N TRP A 233 20.44 -9.97 13.98
CA TRP A 233 20.88 -10.83 15.09
C TRP A 233 20.51 -10.30 16.48
N GLY A 234 20.64 -8.99 16.71
CA GLY A 234 20.26 -8.36 17.98
C GLY A 234 18.76 -8.45 18.27
N ALA A 235 17.92 -8.14 17.27
CA ALA A 235 16.46 -8.24 17.37
C ALA A 235 15.98 -9.70 17.49
N LEU A 236 16.63 -10.59 16.74
CA LEU A 236 16.37 -12.02 16.75
C LEU A 236 16.61 -12.60 18.14
N THR A 237 17.79 -12.36 18.72
CA THR A 237 18.21 -12.92 20.01
C THR A 237 17.48 -12.30 21.22
N SER A 238 16.88 -11.12 21.05
CA SER A 238 16.02 -10.48 22.08
C SER A 238 14.54 -10.87 21.95
N SER A 239 14.16 -11.61 20.89
CA SER A 239 12.78 -12.01 20.65
C SER A 239 12.35 -13.20 21.50
N GLY A 240 11.35 -13.00 22.35
CA GLY A 240 10.71 -14.10 23.09
C GLY A 240 10.04 -15.14 22.17
N ALA A 241 9.55 -14.70 21.00
CA ALA A 241 8.95 -15.59 20.00
C ALA A 241 10.00 -16.51 19.36
N TYR A 242 11.22 -16.01 19.11
CA TYR A 242 12.32 -16.84 18.63
C TYR A 242 12.67 -17.96 19.64
N GLY A 243 12.76 -17.61 20.92
CA GLY A 243 12.97 -18.59 21.99
C GLY A 243 11.84 -19.61 22.12
N ALA A 244 10.58 -19.17 22.03
CA ALA A 244 9.42 -20.05 22.17
C ALA A 244 9.22 -20.99 20.96
N LEU A 245 9.38 -20.48 19.74
CA LEU A 245 9.08 -21.23 18.51
C LEU A 245 10.26 -22.08 18.02
N PHE A 246 11.49 -21.64 18.29
CA PHE A 246 12.71 -22.26 17.76
C PHE A 246 13.70 -22.67 18.84
N GLY A 247 13.41 -22.47 20.13
CA GLY A 247 14.32 -22.85 21.21
C GLY A 247 15.64 -22.08 21.20
N ASN A 248 15.68 -20.90 20.58
CA ASN A 248 16.90 -20.14 20.24
C ASN A 248 17.87 -20.88 19.30
N ASP A 249 17.40 -21.86 18.52
CA ASP A 249 18.20 -22.61 17.55
C ASP A 249 18.22 -21.92 16.17
N PRO A 250 19.35 -21.34 15.74
CA PRO A 250 19.46 -20.65 14.46
C PRO A 250 19.45 -21.61 13.27
N GLU A 251 19.89 -22.86 13.46
CA GLU A 251 19.91 -23.90 12.43
C GLU A 251 18.49 -24.39 12.14
N PHE A 252 17.70 -24.61 13.19
CA PHE A 252 16.30 -24.97 13.03
C PHE A 252 15.50 -23.84 12.36
N LEU A 253 15.73 -22.60 12.77
CA LEU A 253 15.14 -21.44 12.12
C LEU A 253 15.56 -21.33 10.64
N ALA A 254 16.84 -21.52 10.31
CA ALA A 254 17.32 -21.47 8.93
C ALA A 254 16.69 -22.55 8.04
N ASN A 255 16.50 -23.76 8.58
CA ASN A 255 15.73 -24.82 7.90
C ASN A 255 14.28 -24.40 7.64
N CYS A 256 13.60 -23.80 8.62
CA CYS A 256 12.24 -23.33 8.42
C CYS A 256 12.15 -22.17 7.42
N MET A 257 13.14 -21.27 7.44
CA MET A 257 13.28 -20.20 6.46
C MET A 257 13.49 -20.74 5.03
N ALA A 258 14.21 -21.85 4.85
CA ALA A 258 14.33 -22.51 3.56
C ALA A 258 13.01 -23.16 3.10
N VAL A 259 12.26 -23.79 4.02
CA VAL A 259 10.93 -24.36 3.76
C VAL A 259 9.96 -23.32 3.21
N VAL A 260 9.87 -22.14 3.82
CA VAL A 260 8.94 -21.08 3.36
C VAL A 260 9.30 -20.49 2.00
N ARG A 261 10.54 -20.67 1.54
CA ARG A 261 10.96 -20.33 0.17
C ARG A 261 10.75 -21.47 -0.83
N GLY A 262 10.15 -22.59 -0.42
CA GLY A 262 9.87 -23.73 -1.28
C GLY A 262 11.05 -24.71 -1.44
N TYR A 263 12.07 -24.61 -0.59
CA TYR A 263 13.25 -25.48 -0.63
C TYR A 263 13.37 -26.29 0.66
N PRO A 264 12.47 -27.28 0.90
CA PRO A 264 12.47 -28.05 2.13
C PRO A 264 13.69 -28.97 2.25
N GLY A 265 14.24 -29.05 3.46
CA GLY A 265 15.28 -30.01 3.83
C GLY A 265 14.71 -31.24 4.52
N SER A 266 15.55 -31.95 5.27
CA SER A 266 15.13 -33.08 6.10
C SER A 266 14.44 -32.66 7.41
N VAL A 267 14.58 -31.40 7.82
CA VAL A 267 13.95 -30.84 9.02
C VAL A 267 12.73 -30.02 8.60
N GLY A 268 11.56 -30.42 9.10
CA GLY A 268 10.29 -29.71 8.87
C GLY A 268 9.97 -28.72 9.99
N CYS A 269 9.06 -27.79 9.72
CA CYS A 269 8.50 -26.87 10.71
C CYS A 269 6.99 -26.70 10.51
N ASN A 270 6.28 -26.38 11.58
CA ASN A 270 4.82 -26.22 11.56
C ASN A 270 4.39 -24.86 10.97
N GLY A 271 3.08 -24.66 10.80
CA GLY A 271 2.54 -23.44 10.16
C GLY A 271 2.86 -22.14 10.90
N GLU A 272 2.91 -22.17 12.24
CA GLU A 272 3.23 -20.99 13.06
C GLU A 272 4.72 -20.61 12.91
N GLN A 273 5.60 -21.61 12.96
CA GLN A 273 7.03 -21.43 12.71
C GLN A 273 7.29 -20.90 11.31
N GLN A 274 6.59 -21.42 10.29
CA GLN A 274 6.69 -20.94 8.91
C GLN A 274 6.24 -19.48 8.79
N ALA A 275 5.09 -19.14 9.36
CA ALA A 275 4.57 -17.76 9.34
C ALA A 275 5.58 -16.78 9.95
N TRP A 276 6.13 -17.12 11.12
CA TRP A 276 7.12 -16.28 11.78
C TRP A 276 8.45 -16.20 11.00
N ALA A 277 8.97 -17.33 10.53
CA ALA A 277 10.22 -17.40 9.77
C ALA A 277 10.14 -16.59 8.45
N SER A 278 8.96 -16.54 7.82
CA SER A 278 8.72 -15.72 6.61
C SER A 278 8.96 -14.22 6.86
N GLY A 279 8.70 -13.77 8.10
CA GLY A 279 8.89 -12.38 8.53
C GLY A 279 10.33 -11.91 8.46
N ILE A 280 11.31 -12.81 8.63
CA ILE A 280 12.74 -12.45 8.55
C ILE A 280 13.12 -12.11 7.11
N TRP A 281 12.62 -12.86 6.12
CA TRP A 281 12.91 -12.61 4.71
C TRP A 281 12.44 -11.24 4.25
N VAL A 282 11.27 -10.80 4.74
CA VAL A 282 10.67 -9.50 4.37
C VAL A 282 11.05 -8.36 5.33
N GLY A 283 11.94 -8.61 6.29
CA GLY A 283 12.39 -7.61 7.25
C GLY A 283 11.29 -7.10 8.20
N ALA A 284 10.33 -7.95 8.54
CA ALA A 284 9.31 -7.68 9.57
C ALA A 284 9.85 -7.86 10.99
N VAL A 285 10.93 -8.66 11.16
CA VAL A 285 11.67 -8.80 12.42
C VAL A 285 12.79 -7.75 12.43
N ARG A 286 12.77 -6.82 13.40
CA ARG A 286 13.70 -5.69 13.52
C ARG A 286 13.98 -5.33 14.97
#